data_AF-A0A957MYL4-F1
#
_entry.id   AF-A0A957MYL4-F1
#
_cell.length_a   1.000
_cell.length_b   1.000
_cell.length_c   1.000
_cell.angle_alpha   90.00
_cell.angle_beta   90.00
_cell.angle_gamma   90.00
#
_symmetry.space_group_name_H-M   'P 1'
#
loop_
_entity.id
_entity.type
_entity.pdbx_description
1 polymer ?
#
loop_
_entity_poly.entity_id
_entity_poly.type
_entity_poly.pdbx_seq_one_letter_code
_entity_poly.pdbx_strand_id
1 'polypeptide(L)'
;GDNGQFALAPQAMIDWLTWLQESQQSFGIRTAGTREEMGGAFADGTSAYLLAPAEQSNELLLRFSTADLNVAMLPEGPAGPGRPFVWIDGLLLNQTVTERQAALSARFMNYAMSVEGQTELLLRHLVLPANGAVLIDVYPNVMRMAEQLQSAQLLLDQPWLPTVFALGDTAYRNVLVDGMAPTEAVRRMYDALAADAARYGITVPAMTPAPEAEPSPAGGTPLATPSPGADPGAIPPTPDSE
;
A
#
# COMPACT_ATOMS: atom_id res chain seq x y z
N GLY A 1 1.48 -11.21 13.15
CA GLY A 1 0.99 -10.79 14.47
C GLY A 1 1.94 -11.26 15.55
N ASP A 2 1.74 -10.78 16.78
CA ASP A 2 2.70 -10.89 17.90
C ASP A 2 3.12 -12.32 18.30
N ASN A 3 2.46 -13.35 17.77
CA ASN A 3 2.70 -14.77 18.06
C ASN A 3 3.13 -15.61 16.84
N GLY A 4 3.72 -15.01 15.81
CA GLY A 4 4.08 -15.74 14.57
C GLY A 4 2.89 -16.12 13.68
N GLN A 5 1.72 -15.50 13.91
CA GLN A 5 0.55 -15.67 13.08
C GLN A 5 0.66 -14.84 11.80
N PHE A 6 0.41 -15.47 10.66
CA PHE A 6 0.23 -14.80 9.38
C PHE A 6 -1.09 -14.00 9.42
N ALA A 7 -1.00 -12.67 9.40
CA ALA A 7 -2.13 -11.78 9.70
C ALA A 7 -2.80 -11.17 8.47
N LEU A 8 -2.37 -11.54 7.25
CA LEU A 8 -3.09 -11.18 6.05
C LEU A 8 -4.32 -12.09 5.95
N ALA A 9 -5.50 -11.50 5.91
CA ALA A 9 -6.75 -12.25 5.74
C ALA A 9 -6.96 -12.54 4.24
N PRO A 10 -7.30 -13.78 3.84
CA PRO A 10 -7.53 -14.11 2.44
C PRO A 10 -8.58 -13.20 1.79
N GLN A 11 -9.71 -12.97 2.49
CA GLN A 11 -10.80 -12.15 1.96
C GLN A 11 -10.35 -10.70 1.69
N ALA A 12 -9.60 -10.09 2.62
CA ALA A 12 -9.10 -8.74 2.43
C ALA A 12 -8.19 -8.62 1.19
N MET A 13 -7.40 -9.66 0.90
CA MET A 13 -6.57 -9.69 -0.30
C MET A 13 -7.40 -9.89 -1.58
N ILE A 14 -8.47 -10.70 -1.53
CA ILE A 14 -9.41 -10.85 -2.64
C ILE A 14 -10.11 -9.52 -2.95
N ASP A 15 -10.63 -8.84 -1.93
CA ASP A 15 -11.34 -7.57 -2.07
C ASP A 15 -10.41 -6.50 -2.66
N TRP A 16 -9.16 -6.44 -2.19
CA TRP A 16 -8.15 -5.53 -2.70
C TRP A 16 -7.79 -5.79 -4.17
N LEU A 17 -7.53 -7.05 -4.54
CA LEU A 17 -7.19 -7.42 -5.92
C LEU A 17 -8.37 -7.23 -6.88
N THR A 18 -9.59 -7.48 -6.41
CA THR A 18 -10.83 -7.17 -7.14
C THR A 18 -10.91 -5.67 -7.42
N TRP A 19 -10.77 -4.84 -6.37
CA TRP A 19 -10.81 -3.39 -6.52
C TRP A 19 -9.72 -2.86 -7.46
N LEU A 20 -8.49 -3.38 -7.38
CA LEU A 20 -7.41 -2.98 -8.29
C LEU A 20 -7.72 -3.34 -9.74
N GLN A 21 -8.23 -4.55 -9.99
CA GLN A 21 -8.60 -5.00 -11.32
C GLN A 21 -9.72 -4.13 -11.92
N GLU A 22 -10.76 -3.81 -11.14
CA GLU A 22 -11.83 -2.91 -11.54
C GLU A 22 -11.32 -1.48 -11.78
N SER A 23 -10.39 -1.02 -10.95
CA SER A 23 -9.84 0.34 -11.01
C SER A 23 -8.99 0.59 -12.25
N GLN A 24 -8.31 -0.44 -12.76
CA GLN A 24 -7.62 -0.35 -14.05
C GLN A 24 -8.59 -0.11 -15.21
N GLN A 25 -9.77 -0.71 -15.15
CA GLN A 25 -10.77 -0.64 -16.21
C GLN A 25 -11.60 0.65 -16.13
N SER A 26 -11.90 1.11 -14.91
CA SER A 26 -12.93 2.13 -14.67
C SER A 26 -12.42 3.46 -14.12
N PHE A 27 -11.28 3.48 -13.44
CA PHE A 27 -10.80 4.66 -12.70
C PHE A 27 -9.45 5.19 -13.19
N GLY A 28 -8.92 4.64 -14.29
CA GLY A 28 -7.66 5.10 -14.89
C GLY A 28 -6.43 4.81 -14.03
N ILE A 29 -6.54 3.96 -13.01
CA ILE A 29 -5.39 3.50 -12.22
C ILE A 29 -4.55 2.60 -13.12
N ARG A 30 -3.28 2.98 -13.36
CA ARG A 30 -2.36 2.17 -14.14
C ARG A 30 -1.42 1.43 -13.20
N THR A 31 -1.24 0.14 -13.43
CA THR A 31 -0.13 -0.61 -12.86
C THR A 31 0.91 -0.84 -13.95
N ALA A 32 2.19 -0.77 -13.61
CA ALA A 32 3.26 -1.06 -14.55
C ALA A 32 3.99 -2.34 -14.16
N GLY A 33 4.67 -2.96 -15.12
CA GLY A 33 5.45 -4.18 -14.88
C GLY A 33 6.74 -3.90 -14.11
N THR A 34 7.22 -2.66 -14.16
CA THR A 34 8.46 -2.24 -13.49
C THR A 34 8.33 -0.88 -12.81
N ARG A 35 9.20 -0.62 -11.82
CA ARG A 35 9.29 0.70 -11.16
C ARG A 35 9.76 1.79 -12.12
N GLU A 36 10.62 1.43 -13.08
CA GLU A 36 11.14 2.36 -14.08
C GLU A 36 10.02 2.88 -15.00
N GLU A 37 9.10 2.01 -15.44
CA GLU A 37 7.93 2.40 -16.21
C GLU A 37 7.03 3.37 -15.42
N MET A 38 6.76 3.12 -14.14
CA MET A 38 5.97 4.03 -13.30
C MET A 38 6.67 5.37 -13.12
N GLY A 39 7.98 5.35 -12.86
CA GLY A 39 8.79 6.56 -12.72
C GLY A 39 8.83 7.38 -14.01
N GLY A 40 8.94 6.74 -15.17
CA GLY A 40 8.84 7.38 -16.48
C GLY A 40 7.47 8.01 -16.72
N ALA A 41 6.39 7.27 -16.46
CA ALA A 41 5.04 7.79 -16.63
C ALA A 41 4.75 9.04 -15.78
N PHE A 42 5.24 9.06 -14.53
CA PHE A 42 5.16 10.22 -13.65
C PHE A 42 6.06 11.37 -14.13
N ALA A 43 7.31 11.08 -14.52
CA ALA A 43 8.25 12.07 -15.05
C ALA A 43 7.73 12.77 -16.31
N ASP A 44 7.07 12.02 -17.20
CA ASP A 44 6.51 12.51 -18.46
C ASP A 44 5.15 13.20 -18.28
N GLY A 45 4.63 13.29 -17.04
CA GLY A 45 3.33 13.91 -16.73
C GLY A 45 2.12 13.09 -17.18
N THR A 46 2.32 11.84 -17.60
CA THR A 46 1.23 10.93 -17.98
C THR A 46 0.57 10.26 -16.77
N SER A 47 1.22 10.28 -15.61
CA SER A 47 0.64 9.97 -14.31
C SER A 47 0.77 11.18 -13.39
N ALA A 48 -0.33 11.56 -12.73
CA ALA A 48 -0.33 12.65 -11.73
C ALA A 48 0.21 12.19 -10.36
N TYR A 49 0.24 10.89 -10.10
CA TYR A 49 0.69 10.30 -8.84
C TYR A 49 1.70 9.20 -9.09
N LEU A 50 2.66 9.08 -8.17
CA LEU A 50 3.63 7.98 -8.11
C LEU A 50 3.65 7.46 -6.68
N LEU A 51 3.38 6.16 -6.52
CA LEU A 51 3.67 5.46 -5.28
C LEU A 51 5.13 5.00 -5.31
N ALA A 52 5.98 5.67 -4.54
CA ALA A 52 7.41 5.41 -4.48
C ALA A 52 7.92 5.36 -3.03
N PRO A 53 9.00 4.62 -2.79
CA PRO A 53 9.76 4.73 -1.54
C PRO A 53 10.35 6.14 -1.34
N ALA A 54 10.56 6.52 -0.07
CA ALA A 54 11.04 7.85 0.27
C ALA A 54 12.43 8.17 -0.32
N GLU A 55 13.31 7.17 -0.44
CA GLU A 55 14.66 7.33 -0.99
C GLU A 55 14.69 7.79 -2.46
N GLN A 56 13.58 7.59 -3.19
CA GLN A 56 13.48 8.04 -4.58
C GLN A 56 13.27 9.56 -4.71
N SER A 57 12.98 10.26 -3.61
CA SER A 57 12.69 11.70 -3.61
C SER A 57 13.79 12.53 -4.25
N ASN A 58 15.05 12.20 -3.97
CA ASN A 58 16.19 12.89 -4.57
C ASN A 58 16.26 12.74 -6.09
N GLU A 59 16.05 11.52 -6.60
CA GLU A 59 16.07 11.27 -8.04
C GLU A 59 14.96 12.05 -8.74
N LEU A 60 13.80 12.17 -8.09
CA LEU A 60 12.68 12.96 -8.59
C LEU A 60 13.00 14.47 -8.57
N LEU A 61 13.70 14.97 -7.55
CA LEU A 61 14.13 16.38 -7.48
C LEU A 61 15.22 16.76 -8.49
N LEU A 62 15.87 15.79 -9.14
CA LEU A 62 16.72 16.07 -10.31
C LEU A 62 15.90 16.41 -11.57
N ARG A 63 14.61 16.03 -11.59
CA ARG A 63 13.70 16.22 -12.72
C ARG A 63 12.64 17.29 -12.45
N PHE A 64 12.22 17.42 -11.20
CA PHE A 64 11.17 18.34 -10.76
C PHE A 64 11.73 19.39 -9.81
N SER A 65 11.19 20.61 -9.88
CA SER A 65 11.45 21.60 -8.84
C SER A 65 10.74 21.21 -7.54
N THR A 66 11.18 21.76 -6.40
CA THR A 66 10.48 21.59 -5.12
C THR A 66 9.09 22.21 -5.10
N ALA A 67 8.75 23.09 -6.06
CA ALA A 67 7.40 23.62 -6.21
C ALA A 67 6.47 22.64 -6.94
N ASP A 68 7.02 21.81 -7.82
CA ASP A 68 6.27 20.89 -8.68
C ASP A 68 6.18 19.47 -8.11
N LEU A 69 7.07 19.11 -7.16
CA LEU A 69 7.07 17.81 -6.49
C LEU A 69 6.63 17.92 -5.03
N ASN A 70 5.49 17.31 -4.73
CA ASN A 70 4.95 17.25 -3.37
C ASN A 70 4.64 15.81 -2.96
N VAL A 71 4.75 15.53 -1.66
CA VAL A 71 4.34 14.26 -1.06
C VAL A 71 2.94 14.40 -0.48
N ALA A 72 2.08 13.45 -0.84
CA ALA A 72 0.73 13.32 -0.29
C ALA A 72 0.65 12.09 0.63
N MET A 73 -0.25 12.16 1.61
CA MET A 73 -0.64 10.98 2.41
C MET A 73 -1.31 9.95 1.51
N LEU A 74 -1.15 8.66 1.83
CA LEU A 74 -1.91 7.61 1.18
C LEU A 74 -3.41 7.83 1.41
N PRO A 75 -4.24 7.57 0.38
CA PRO A 75 -5.68 7.75 0.51
C PRO A 75 -6.26 6.83 1.57
N GLU A 76 -7.34 7.29 2.20
CA GLU A 76 -8.14 6.45 3.09
C GLU A 76 -8.96 5.46 2.27
N GLY A 77 -9.05 4.22 2.77
CA GLY A 77 -9.95 3.19 2.25
C GLY A 77 -11.09 2.90 3.21
N PRO A 78 -11.93 1.90 2.91
CA PRO A 78 -13.03 1.49 3.79
C PRO A 78 -12.60 1.08 5.21
N ALA A 79 -11.34 0.67 5.37
CA ALA A 79 -10.75 0.29 6.66
C ALA A 79 -10.00 1.44 7.35
N GLY A 80 -10.11 2.67 6.86
CA GLY A 80 -9.46 3.87 7.40
C GLY A 80 -8.21 4.31 6.60
N PRO A 81 -7.34 5.13 7.20
CA PRO A 81 -6.16 5.68 6.54
C PRO A 81 -5.24 4.61 5.95
N GLY A 82 -4.55 4.94 4.87
CA GLY A 82 -3.51 4.08 4.31
C GLY A 82 -2.42 3.79 5.35
N ARG A 83 -2.02 2.52 5.45
CA ARG A 83 -1.02 2.02 6.41
C ARG A 83 0.11 1.33 5.64
N PRO A 84 1.11 2.08 5.13
CA PRO A 84 2.19 1.49 4.37
C PRO A 84 3.06 0.62 5.27
N PHE A 85 3.81 -0.30 4.67
CA PHE A 85 4.91 -0.92 5.39
C PHE A 85 6.05 0.08 5.56
N VAL A 86 6.68 0.08 6.74
CA VAL A 86 7.92 0.83 6.97
C VAL A 86 9.10 -0.13 7.09
N TRP A 87 10.19 0.26 6.45
CA TRP A 87 11.52 -0.32 6.59
C TRP A 87 12.40 0.65 7.36
N ILE A 88 13.21 0.13 8.28
CA ILE A 88 14.14 0.93 9.07
C ILE A 88 15.54 0.44 8.75
N ASP A 89 16.36 1.33 8.20
CA ASP A 89 17.76 1.03 7.96
C ASP A 89 18.56 1.08 9.26
N GLY A 90 19.41 0.07 9.44
CA GLY A 90 20.28 -0.08 10.61
C GLY A 90 21.72 -0.32 10.22
N LEU A 91 22.65 0.18 11.04
CA LEU A 91 24.06 -0.15 10.94
C LEU A 91 24.36 -1.33 11.87
N LEU A 92 24.88 -2.42 11.32
CA LEU A 92 25.31 -3.60 12.09
C LEU A 92 26.82 -3.80 11.97
N LEU A 93 27.43 -4.25 13.07
CA LEU A 93 28.85 -4.59 13.11
C LEU A 93 29.02 -6.10 13.00
N ASN A 94 29.93 -6.55 12.13
CA ASN A 94 30.29 -7.95 12.04
C ASN A 94 30.97 -8.40 13.35
N GLN A 95 30.60 -9.58 13.85
CA GLN A 95 31.15 -10.14 15.09
C GLN A 95 32.64 -10.52 14.99
N THR A 96 33.19 -10.66 13.78
CA THR A 96 34.57 -11.12 13.57
C THR A 96 35.61 -9.99 13.53
N VAL A 97 35.25 -8.77 13.93
CA VAL A 97 36.18 -7.63 13.91
C VAL A 97 37.14 -7.64 15.10
N THR A 98 38.32 -7.05 14.94
CA THR A 98 39.25 -6.81 16.05
C THR A 98 38.68 -5.79 17.04
N GLU A 99 39.16 -5.79 18.29
CA GLU A 99 38.75 -4.79 19.30
C GLU A 99 38.95 -3.34 18.84
N ARG A 100 40.05 -3.07 18.15
CA ARG A 100 40.33 -1.74 17.60
C ARG A 100 39.31 -1.33 16.53
N GLN A 101 38.93 -2.25 15.66
CA GLN A 101 37.91 -2.01 14.65
C GLN A 101 36.54 -1.82 15.31
N ALA A 102 36.18 -2.64 16.30
CA ALA A 102 34.95 -2.47 17.06
C ALA A 102 34.86 -1.09 17.71
N ALA A 103 35.94 -0.60 18.32
CA ALA A 103 35.99 0.74 18.93
C ALA A 103 35.82 1.87 17.89
N LEU A 104 36.42 1.74 16.70
CA LEU A 104 36.24 2.72 15.62
C LEU A 104 34.83 2.68 15.04
N SER A 105 34.29 1.48 14.81
CA SER A 105 32.91 1.29 14.34
C SER A 105 31.90 1.86 15.31
N ALA A 106 32.07 1.66 16.62
CA ALA A 106 31.19 2.23 17.64
C ALA A 106 31.21 3.77 17.60
N ARG A 107 32.38 4.40 17.44
CA ARG A 107 32.49 5.86 17.28
C ARG A 107 31.77 6.35 16.04
N PHE A 108 31.95 5.65 14.91
CA PHE A 108 31.26 5.99 13.67
C PHE A 108 29.74 5.83 13.80
N MET A 109 29.26 4.72 14.36
CA MET A 109 27.83 4.48 14.57
C MET A 109 27.20 5.53 15.49
N ASN A 110 27.90 5.92 16.58
CA ASN A 110 27.45 7.01 17.44
C ASN A 110 27.34 8.33 16.68
N TYR A 111 28.32 8.65 15.81
CA TYR A 111 28.24 9.83 14.96
C TYR A 111 27.08 9.73 13.95
N ALA A 112 26.94 8.60 13.25
CA ALA A 112 25.90 8.39 12.25
C ALA A 112 24.49 8.50 12.84
N MET A 113 24.31 8.19 14.13
CA MET A 113 23.03 8.31 14.85
C MET A 113 22.89 9.64 15.63
N SER A 114 23.93 10.48 15.64
CA SER A 114 23.87 11.81 16.25
C SER A 114 22.96 12.76 15.47
N VAL A 115 22.57 13.87 16.11
CA VAL A 115 21.80 14.94 15.43
C VAL A 115 22.57 15.47 14.22
N GLU A 116 23.87 15.69 14.34
CA GLU A 116 24.71 16.17 13.24
C GLU A 116 24.73 15.19 12.07
N GLY A 117 25.05 13.91 12.33
CA GLY A 117 25.12 12.89 11.29
C GLY A 117 23.78 12.64 10.59
N GLN A 118 22.68 12.62 11.33
CA GLN A 118 21.34 12.45 10.78
C GLN A 118 20.83 13.70 10.05
N THR A 119 21.24 14.91 10.48
CA THR A 119 20.96 16.15 9.75
C THR A 119 21.66 16.16 8.39
N GLU A 120 22.92 15.72 8.32
CA GLU A 120 23.64 15.57 7.05
C GLU A 120 22.96 14.55 6.12
N LEU A 121 22.46 13.43 6.65
CA LEU A 121 21.71 12.46 5.87
C LEU A 121 20.40 13.05 5.33
N LEU A 122 19.65 13.77 6.16
CA LEU A 122 18.44 14.48 5.76
C LEU A 122 18.73 15.48 4.64
N LEU A 123 19.75 16.32 4.79
CA LEU A 123 20.12 17.34 3.80
C LEU A 123 20.48 16.74 2.44
N ARG A 124 21.14 15.57 2.44
CA ARG A 124 21.63 14.94 1.23
C ARG A 124 20.65 14.00 0.58
N HIS A 125 19.78 13.35 1.36
CA HIS A 125 18.94 12.24 0.91
C HIS A 125 17.44 12.44 1.12
N LEU A 126 17.04 13.47 1.88
CA LEU A 126 15.65 13.76 2.26
C LEU A 126 14.93 12.55 2.87
N VAL A 127 15.70 11.67 3.52
CA VAL A 127 15.18 10.54 4.28
C VAL A 127 14.77 10.99 5.67
N LEU A 128 13.74 10.37 6.21
CA LEU A 128 13.27 10.65 7.55
C LEU A 128 14.32 10.23 8.59
N PRO A 129 14.83 11.15 9.44
CA PRO A 129 15.81 10.82 10.47
C PRO A 129 15.25 9.84 11.50
N ALA A 130 16.08 8.88 11.93
CA ALA A 130 15.73 8.02 13.07
C ALA A 130 15.88 8.74 14.41
N ASN A 131 16.71 9.79 14.47
CA ASN A 131 16.90 10.60 15.66
C ASN A 131 15.86 11.73 15.72
N GLY A 132 14.90 11.61 16.65
CA GLY A 132 13.80 12.56 16.80
C GLY A 132 14.20 13.97 17.28
N ALA A 133 15.48 14.21 17.58
CA ALA A 133 15.99 15.55 17.87
C ALA A 133 16.43 16.33 16.61
N VAL A 134 16.46 15.69 15.43
CA VAL A 134 16.70 16.39 14.16
C VAL A 134 15.46 17.20 13.78
N LEU A 135 15.66 18.48 13.47
CA LEU A 135 14.60 19.37 13.03
C LEU A 135 14.24 19.08 11.58
N ILE A 136 12.97 18.79 11.33
CA ILE A 136 12.43 18.45 10.01
C ILE A 136 11.36 19.43 9.50
N ASP A 137 11.00 20.44 10.30
CA ASP A 137 9.91 21.39 10.04
C ASP A 137 10.08 22.21 8.76
N VAL A 138 11.33 22.48 8.36
CA VAL A 138 11.64 23.18 7.11
C VAL A 138 11.57 22.28 5.86
N TYR A 139 11.31 20.99 6.03
CA TYR A 139 11.23 19.99 4.95
C TYR A 139 9.80 19.44 4.84
N PRO A 140 8.89 20.11 4.10
CA PRO A 140 7.46 19.76 4.11
C PRO A 140 7.18 18.34 3.62
N ASN A 141 7.90 17.86 2.60
CA ASN A 141 7.75 16.49 2.11
C ASN A 141 8.21 15.44 3.15
N VAL A 142 9.27 15.74 3.91
CA VAL A 142 9.75 14.85 4.99
C VAL A 142 8.78 14.87 6.18
N MET A 143 8.21 16.03 6.51
CA MET A 143 7.13 16.15 7.49
C MET A 143 5.92 15.29 7.12
N ARG A 144 5.51 15.28 5.84
CA ARG A 144 4.43 14.40 5.35
C ARG A 144 4.78 12.92 5.49
N MET A 145 6.02 12.54 5.22
CA MET A 145 6.47 11.15 5.47
C MET A 145 6.43 10.80 6.96
N ALA A 146 6.83 11.73 7.84
CA ALA A 146 6.75 11.56 9.29
C ALA A 146 5.30 11.41 9.77
N GLU A 147 4.37 12.17 9.20
CA GLU A 147 2.93 12.05 9.45
C GLU A 147 2.42 10.67 9.02
N GLN A 148 2.74 10.23 7.80
CA GLN A 148 2.36 8.92 7.27
C GLN A 148 2.95 7.75 8.10
N LEU A 149 4.14 7.93 8.67
CA LEU A 149 4.78 6.92 9.51
C LEU A 149 3.96 6.60 10.76
N GLN A 150 3.15 7.53 11.27
CA GLN A 150 2.36 7.33 12.48
C GLN A 150 1.29 6.23 12.35
N SER A 151 0.83 5.93 11.14
CA SER A 151 -0.13 4.85 10.85
C SER A 151 0.51 3.60 10.24
N ALA A 152 1.81 3.67 9.91
CA ALA A 152 2.51 2.64 9.18
C ALA A 152 2.60 1.32 9.96
N GLN A 153 2.69 0.21 9.23
CA GLN A 153 2.91 -1.11 9.80
C GLN A 153 4.41 -1.42 9.76
N LEU A 154 5.02 -1.57 10.94
CA LEU A 154 6.39 -2.08 11.02
C LEU A 154 6.42 -3.52 10.52
N LEU A 155 7.31 -3.75 9.55
CA LEU A 155 7.58 -5.08 9.05
C LEU A 155 8.86 -5.60 9.72
N LEU A 156 8.69 -6.62 10.57
CA LEU A 156 9.82 -7.28 11.20
C LEU A 156 10.44 -8.24 10.20
N ASP A 157 11.77 -8.25 10.13
CA ASP A 157 12.48 -9.24 9.32
C ASP A 157 12.18 -10.64 9.87
N GLN A 158 11.65 -11.49 8.99
CA GLN A 158 11.21 -12.84 9.30
C GLN A 158 11.65 -13.76 8.17
N PRO A 159 12.12 -14.99 8.48
CA PRO A 159 12.68 -15.89 7.47
C PRO A 159 11.67 -16.33 6.38
N TRP A 160 10.37 -16.20 6.66
CA TRP A 160 9.27 -16.53 5.73
C TRP A 160 8.79 -15.35 4.89
N LEU A 161 9.20 -14.13 5.22
CA LEU A 161 8.71 -12.91 4.58
C LEU A 161 9.07 -12.82 3.08
N PRO A 162 10.28 -13.21 2.62
CA PRO A 162 10.59 -13.23 1.19
C PRO A 162 9.66 -14.14 0.38
N THR A 163 9.29 -15.30 0.95
CA THR A 163 8.35 -16.24 0.31
C THR A 163 6.96 -15.63 0.17
N VAL A 164 6.48 -14.94 1.21
CA VAL A 164 5.19 -14.23 1.16
C VAL A 164 5.18 -13.17 0.06
N PHE A 165 6.24 -12.37 -0.05
CA PHE A 165 6.34 -11.36 -1.10
C PHE A 165 6.38 -11.98 -2.50
N ALA A 166 7.18 -13.03 -2.70
CA ALA A 166 7.25 -13.72 -3.98
C ALA A 166 5.89 -14.29 -4.42
N LEU A 167 5.17 -14.94 -3.50
CA LEU A 167 3.84 -15.48 -3.78
C LEU A 167 2.80 -14.38 -4.00
N GLY A 168 2.88 -13.28 -3.24
CA GLY A 168 2.07 -12.09 -3.44
C GLY A 168 2.29 -11.48 -4.82
N ASP A 169 3.54 -11.29 -5.24
CA ASP A 169 3.91 -10.79 -6.57
C ASP A 169 3.37 -11.67 -7.70
N THR A 170 3.37 -12.99 -7.50
CA THR A 170 2.72 -13.93 -8.43
C THR A 170 1.21 -13.73 -8.46
N ALA A 171 0.55 -13.57 -7.30
CA ALA A 171 -0.90 -13.31 -7.25
C ALA A 171 -1.27 -11.98 -7.94
N TYR A 172 -0.52 -10.90 -7.69
CA TYR A 172 -0.70 -9.62 -8.38
C TYR A 172 -0.57 -9.75 -9.90
N ARG A 173 0.48 -10.42 -10.40
CA ARG A 173 0.67 -10.64 -11.84
C ARG A 173 -0.45 -11.47 -12.45
N ASN A 174 -0.82 -12.59 -11.81
CA ASN A 174 -1.90 -13.44 -12.29
C ASN A 174 -3.21 -12.66 -12.46
N VAL A 175 -3.56 -11.78 -11.52
CA VAL A 175 -4.82 -11.01 -11.58
C VAL A 175 -4.73 -9.83 -12.55
N LEU A 176 -3.69 -9.02 -12.42
CA LEU A 176 -3.60 -7.71 -13.08
C LEU A 176 -2.98 -7.77 -14.47
N VAL A 177 -2.28 -8.85 -14.80
CA VAL A 177 -1.66 -9.05 -16.12
C VAL A 177 -2.33 -10.21 -16.85
N ASP A 178 -2.47 -11.37 -16.19
CA ASP A 178 -2.99 -12.58 -16.84
C ASP A 178 -4.52 -12.70 -16.79
N GLY A 179 -5.21 -11.79 -16.08
CA GLY A 179 -6.67 -11.76 -15.99
C GLY A 179 -7.29 -12.89 -15.16
N MET A 180 -6.51 -13.54 -14.30
CA MET A 180 -7.00 -14.55 -13.37
C MET A 180 -8.00 -13.94 -12.38
N ALA A 181 -9.05 -14.70 -12.03
CA ALA A 181 -9.98 -14.28 -10.99
C ALA A 181 -9.26 -14.09 -9.63
N PRO A 182 -9.48 -12.96 -8.92
CA PRO A 182 -8.83 -12.68 -7.63
C PRO A 182 -8.92 -13.83 -6.62
N THR A 183 -10.11 -14.45 -6.47
CA THR A 183 -10.34 -15.58 -5.57
C THR A 183 -9.42 -16.77 -5.88
N GLU A 184 -9.23 -17.10 -7.15
CA GLU A 184 -8.38 -18.22 -7.57
C GLU A 184 -6.89 -17.92 -7.36
N ALA A 185 -6.46 -16.69 -7.67
CA ALA A 185 -5.08 -16.27 -7.46
C ALA A 185 -4.70 -16.28 -5.96
N VAL A 186 -5.57 -15.75 -5.11
CA VAL A 186 -5.39 -15.77 -3.64
C VAL A 186 -5.41 -17.20 -3.12
N ARG A 187 -6.31 -18.07 -3.61
CA ARG A 187 -6.31 -19.49 -3.23
C ARG A 187 -4.99 -20.17 -3.50
N ARG A 188 -4.43 -20.00 -4.71
CA ARG A 188 -3.12 -20.57 -5.04
C ARG A 188 -2.00 -20.05 -4.14
N MET A 189 -2.02 -18.75 -3.82
CA MET A 189 -1.06 -18.17 -2.89
C MET A 189 -1.16 -18.80 -1.50
N TYR A 190 -2.38 -18.94 -0.94
CA TYR A 190 -2.56 -19.49 0.39
C TYR A 190 -2.28 -20.99 0.46
N ASP A 191 -2.61 -21.76 -0.60
CA ASP A 191 -2.24 -23.17 -0.71
C ASP A 191 -0.71 -23.35 -0.74
N ALA A 192 0.01 -22.49 -1.47
CA ALA A 192 1.47 -22.49 -1.49
C ALA A 192 2.08 -22.09 -0.13
N LEU A 193 1.52 -21.07 0.52
CA LEU A 193 1.93 -20.70 1.88
C LEU A 193 1.68 -21.83 2.88
N ALA A 194 0.55 -22.54 2.79
CA ALA A 194 0.22 -23.65 3.65
C ALA A 194 1.17 -24.85 3.46
N ALA A 195 1.60 -25.12 2.22
CA ALA A 195 2.58 -26.15 1.92
C ALA A 195 3.94 -25.89 2.60
N ASP A 196 4.33 -24.61 2.67
CA ASP A 196 5.58 -24.17 3.31
C ASP A 196 5.43 -23.83 4.80
N ALA A 197 4.20 -23.80 5.34
CA ALA A 197 3.93 -23.33 6.69
C ALA A 197 4.71 -24.08 7.77
N ALA A 198 4.81 -25.42 7.62
CA ALA A 198 5.56 -26.28 8.54
C ALA A 198 7.06 -25.97 8.57
N ARG A 199 7.65 -25.55 7.44
CA ARG A 199 9.07 -25.17 7.35
C ARG A 199 9.39 -23.95 8.21
N TYR A 200 8.43 -23.03 8.32
CA TYR A 200 8.62 -21.74 8.98
C TYR A 200 7.94 -21.64 10.35
N GLY A 201 7.21 -22.68 10.77
CA GLY A 201 6.48 -22.69 12.04
C GLY A 201 5.33 -21.66 12.09
N ILE A 202 4.79 -21.28 10.93
CA ILE A 202 3.69 -20.30 10.84
C ILE A 202 2.35 -21.02 10.74
N THR A 203 1.30 -20.39 11.27
CA THR A 203 -0.09 -20.81 10.99
C THR A 203 -0.66 -19.91 9.91
N VAL A 204 -1.09 -20.51 8.81
CA VAL A 204 -1.74 -19.82 7.69
C VAL A 204 -3.25 -19.94 7.89
N PRO A 205 -4.02 -18.84 7.86
CA PRO A 205 -5.46 -18.90 7.98
C PRO A 205 -6.04 -19.64 6.77
N ALA A 206 -6.94 -20.59 7.05
CA ALA A 206 -7.64 -21.29 6.00
C ALA A 206 -8.52 -20.32 5.21
N MET A 207 -8.57 -20.46 3.89
CA MET A 207 -9.62 -19.84 3.12
C MET A 207 -10.95 -20.46 3.54
N THR A 208 -11.85 -19.64 4.06
CA THR A 208 -13.24 -20.09 4.22
C THR A 208 -13.81 -20.17 2.80
N PRO A 209 -14.31 -21.33 2.35
CA PRO A 209 -14.99 -21.38 1.07
C PRO A 209 -16.15 -20.38 1.10
N ALA A 210 -16.29 -19.59 0.03
CA ALA A 210 -17.49 -18.78 -0.16
C ALA A 210 -18.70 -19.70 -0.02
N PRO A 211 -19.76 -19.31 0.72
CA PRO A 211 -20.97 -20.11 0.77
C PRO A 211 -21.41 -20.39 -0.68
N GLU A 212 -21.53 -21.67 -0.99
CA GLU A 212 -22.01 -22.16 -2.28
C GLU A 212 -23.32 -21.44 -2.54
N ALA A 213 -23.37 -20.60 -3.58
CA ALA A 213 -24.58 -19.90 -3.93
C ALA A 213 -25.66 -20.97 -4.14
N GLU A 214 -26.65 -21.02 -3.24
CA GLU A 214 -27.80 -21.89 -3.45
C GLU A 214 -28.35 -21.58 -4.84
N PRO A 215 -28.60 -22.60 -5.68
CA PRO A 215 -29.19 -22.37 -6.98
C PRO A 215 -30.49 -21.59 -6.78
N SER A 216 -30.49 -20.34 -7.25
CA SER A 216 -31.69 -19.50 -7.25
C SER A 216 -32.84 -20.32 -7.83
N PRO A 217 -33.97 -20.48 -7.12
CA PRO A 217 -35.10 -21.19 -7.68
C PRO A 217 -35.56 -20.43 -8.92
N ALA A 218 -35.44 -21.09 -10.07
CA ALA A 218 -36.01 -20.63 -11.30
C ALA A 218 -37.53 -20.44 -11.12
N GLY A 219 -38.02 -19.24 -11.45
CA GLY A 219 -39.46 -18.98 -11.60
C GLY A 219 -40.02 -17.93 -10.66
N GLY A 220 -39.76 -16.66 -10.97
CA GLY A 220 -40.51 -15.52 -10.45
C GLY A 220 -40.69 -14.50 -11.57
N THR A 221 -41.94 -14.30 -11.97
CA THR A 221 -42.47 -13.42 -13.02
C THR A 221 -41.81 -12.03 -13.05
N PRO A 222 -41.62 -11.37 -14.22
CA PRO A 222 -41.07 -10.02 -14.27
C PRO A 222 -41.98 -9.04 -13.53
N LEU A 223 -41.41 -8.25 -12.61
CA LEU A 223 -42.10 -7.10 -12.04
C LEU A 223 -42.47 -6.14 -13.16
N ALA A 224 -43.75 -5.77 -13.22
CA ALA A 224 -44.27 -4.76 -14.11
C ALA A 224 -43.57 -3.42 -13.89
N THR A 225 -43.16 -2.79 -14.99
CA THR A 225 -42.71 -1.40 -15.06
C THR A 225 -43.81 -0.47 -14.54
N PRO A 226 -43.54 0.44 -13.57
CA PRO A 226 -44.53 1.46 -13.24
C PRO A 226 -44.58 2.51 -14.36
N SER A 227 -45.76 2.64 -14.99
CA SER A 227 -46.10 3.80 -15.82
C SER A 227 -46.33 5.03 -14.94
N PRO A 228 -46.03 6.25 -15.43
CA PRO A 228 -46.13 7.47 -14.66
C PRO A 228 -47.61 7.88 -14.51
N GLY A 229 -48.09 7.93 -13.27
CA GLY A 229 -49.47 8.28 -12.94
C GLY A 229 -49.54 9.23 -11.76
N ALA A 230 -49.76 10.51 -12.09
CA ALA A 230 -50.43 11.55 -11.31
C ALA A 230 -50.10 11.68 -9.81
N ASP A 231 -49.25 12.65 -9.49
CA ASP A 231 -49.16 13.21 -8.13
C ASP A 231 -50.34 14.18 -7.88
N PRO A 232 -51.23 13.91 -6.90
CA PRO A 232 -52.32 14.79 -6.52
C PRO A 232 -51.80 15.88 -5.57
N GLY A 233 -51.09 16.85 -6.14
CA GLY A 233 -50.51 17.99 -5.40
C GLY A 233 -50.55 19.32 -6.15
N ALA A 234 -51.27 19.40 -7.27
CA ALA A 234 -51.46 20.65 -7.99
C ALA A 234 -52.44 21.56 -7.25
N ILE A 235 -51.91 22.61 -6.64
CA ILE A 235 -52.68 23.75 -6.14
C ILE A 235 -53.41 24.38 -7.34
N PRO A 236 -54.75 24.49 -7.32
CA PRO A 236 -55.47 25.13 -8.41
C PRO A 236 -55.22 26.65 -8.40
N PRO A 237 -55.04 27.29 -9.57
CA PRO A 237 -55.09 28.74 -9.65
C PRO A 237 -56.52 29.22 -9.38
N THR A 238 -56.66 30.22 -8.52
CA THR A 238 -57.91 30.96 -8.26
C THR A 238 -58.47 31.57 -9.56
N PRO A 239 -59.79 31.53 -9.81
CA PRO A 239 -60.41 32.21 -10.94
C PRO A 239 -60.63 33.71 -10.68
N ASP A 240 -60.62 34.45 -11.79
CA ASP A 240 -60.65 35.91 -11.99
C ASP A 240 -61.82 36.68 -11.35
N SER A 241 -61.66 38.01 -11.20
CA SER A 241 -62.58 39.02 -11.78
C SER A 241 -62.13 40.48 -11.50
N GLU A 242 -62.37 41.31 -12.52
CA GLU A 242 -62.33 42.79 -12.68
C GLU A 242 -60.99 43.50 -12.98
#